data_AF-B0E670-F1
#
_entry.id   AF-B0E670-F1
#
_cell.length_a   1.000
_cell.length_b   1.000
_cell.length_c   1.000
_cell.angle_alpha   90.00
_cell.angle_beta   90.00
_cell.angle_gamma   90.00
#
_symmetry.space_group_name_H-M   'P 1'
#
loop_
_entity.id
_entity.type
_entity.pdbx_description
1 polymer ?
#
loop_
_entity_poly.entity_id
_entity_poly.type
_entity_poly.pdbx_seq_one_letter_code
_entity_poly.pdbx_strand_id
1 'polypeptide(L)'
;MCDETLVCNGEIKTLPNYIGFEGGQEDHDCAYKDNTVRIYYTSNCFEEDDGYWNYEIYNNSMTLNSYPNKNCSKNEITDRDQEWKCNVCNDGTWQQCGIYDDGSNTNGFVSFLSIATFSIILPFLL
;
A
#
# COMPACT_ATOMS: atom_id res chain seq x y z
N MET A 1 -27.90 -1.00 4.94
CA MET A 1 -28.16 0.45 4.94
C MET A 1 -27.05 1.10 5.73
N CYS A 2 -26.11 1.75 5.06
CA CYS A 2 -25.17 2.65 5.71
C CYS A 2 -25.76 4.06 5.54
N ASP A 3 -26.01 4.72 6.66
CA ASP A 3 -26.54 6.08 6.74
C ASP A 3 -25.54 7.06 6.10
N GLU A 4 -26.01 7.90 5.17
CA GLU A 4 -25.22 8.82 4.34
C GLU A 4 -24.61 10.00 5.12
N THR A 5 -24.69 9.99 6.46
CA THR A 5 -24.25 11.10 7.32
C THR A 5 -23.01 10.79 8.17
N LEU A 6 -22.47 9.57 8.09
CA LEU A 6 -21.28 9.18 8.86
C LEU A 6 -20.00 9.54 8.09
N VAL A 7 -19.48 10.75 8.36
CA VAL A 7 -18.07 11.07 8.09
C VAL A 7 -17.22 10.17 8.99
N CYS A 8 -16.70 9.08 8.43
CA CYS A 8 -15.75 8.23 9.11
C CYS A 8 -14.38 8.94 9.16
N ASN A 9 -14.12 9.68 10.24
CA ASN A 9 -12.78 10.14 10.56
C ASN A 9 -11.99 8.97 11.17
N GLY A 10 -11.16 8.33 10.34
CA GLY A 10 -10.17 7.36 10.79
C GLY A 10 -8.83 8.04 11.02
N GLU A 11 -8.29 7.94 12.23
CA GLU A 11 -6.94 8.40 12.57
C GLU A 11 -6.00 7.19 12.58
N ILE A 12 -5.00 7.17 11.69
CA ILE A 12 -3.90 6.19 11.80
C ILE A 12 -2.91 6.74 12.83
N LYS A 13 -3.15 6.40 14.11
CA LYS A 13 -2.31 6.88 15.23
C LYS A 13 -0.87 6.37 15.18
N THR A 14 -0.64 5.27 14.48
CA THR A 14 0.67 4.64 14.32
C THR A 14 0.64 3.85 13.02
N LEU A 15 1.61 4.05 12.15
CA LEU A 15 1.74 3.21 10.95
C LEU A 15 1.98 1.76 11.40
N PRO A 16 1.26 0.78 10.83
CA PRO A 16 1.53 -0.63 11.11
C PRO A 16 2.97 -0.96 10.73
N ASN A 17 3.63 -1.93 11.38
CA ASN A 17 4.98 -2.33 10.98
C ASN A 17 4.99 -2.77 9.50
N TYR A 18 5.69 -2.01 8.67
CA TYR A 18 5.81 -2.22 7.23
C TYR A 18 7.29 -2.32 6.85
N ILE A 19 7.57 -2.82 5.64
CA ILE A 19 8.92 -2.93 5.08
C ILE A 19 9.08 -2.18 3.76
N GLY A 20 8.01 -1.59 3.25
CA GLY A 20 8.03 -0.71 2.09
C GLY A 20 6.64 -0.14 1.83
N PHE A 21 6.57 0.79 0.89
CA PHE A 21 5.30 1.31 0.39
C PHE A 21 5.42 1.74 -1.06
N GLU A 22 4.28 1.75 -1.74
CA GLU A 22 4.11 2.41 -3.03
C GLU A 22 3.21 3.64 -2.84
N GLY A 23 3.60 4.77 -3.42
CA GLY A 23 2.86 6.02 -3.35
C GLY A 23 2.64 6.62 -4.73
N GLY A 24 1.38 6.80 -5.14
CA GLY A 24 1.02 7.29 -6.48
C GLY A 24 0.29 8.64 -6.48
N GLN A 25 0.52 9.43 -7.54
CA GLN A 25 -0.28 10.59 -7.96
C GLN A 25 -0.24 10.69 -9.50
N GLU A 26 -1.13 11.50 -10.12
CA GLU A 26 -1.08 11.84 -11.56
C GLU A 26 0.14 12.71 -11.96
N ASP A 27 1.33 12.38 -11.49
CA ASP A 27 2.57 13.05 -11.84
C ASP A 27 3.63 12.01 -12.22
N HIS A 28 4.00 11.99 -13.50
CA HIS A 28 4.90 11.00 -14.07
C HIS A 28 6.31 11.00 -13.45
N ASP A 29 6.73 12.11 -12.85
CA ASP A 29 8.08 12.28 -12.28
C ASP A 29 8.14 12.08 -10.75
N CYS A 30 7.02 11.74 -10.11
CA CYS A 30 6.91 11.59 -8.66
C CYS A 30 7.39 12.84 -7.88
N ALA A 31 7.22 14.06 -8.43
CA ALA A 31 7.72 15.29 -7.81
C ALA A 31 7.05 15.57 -6.44
N TYR A 32 5.85 15.01 -6.24
CA TYR A 32 5.07 15.11 -5.01
C TYR A 32 5.01 13.80 -4.23
N LYS A 33 6.03 12.93 -4.33
CA LYS A 33 6.07 11.62 -3.65
C LYS A 33 5.70 11.63 -2.14
N ASP A 34 5.97 12.73 -1.45
CA ASP A 34 5.64 12.90 -0.03
C ASP A 34 4.16 13.19 0.23
N ASN A 35 3.40 13.60 -0.79
CA ASN A 35 1.97 13.93 -0.74
C ASN A 35 1.14 12.98 -1.61
N THR A 36 1.33 11.68 -1.41
CA THR A 36 0.68 10.60 -2.17
C THR A 36 -0.16 9.72 -1.26
N VAL A 37 -1.18 9.06 -1.84
CA VAL A 37 -1.81 7.91 -1.18
C VAL A 37 -0.80 6.77 -1.17
N ARG A 38 -0.59 6.15 0.00
CA ARG A 38 0.42 5.11 0.20
C ARG A 38 -0.22 3.75 0.48
N ILE A 39 0.26 2.72 -0.22
CA ILE A 39 -0.02 1.30 0.07
C ILE A 39 1.19 0.74 0.80
N TYR A 40 1.00 0.23 2.01
CA TYR A 40 2.07 -0.28 2.87
C TYR A 40 2.13 -1.81 2.83
N TYR A 41 3.35 -2.35 2.77
CA TYR A 41 3.60 -3.79 2.65
C TYR A 41 4.30 -4.34 3.89
N THR A 42 3.90 -5.52 4.33
CA THR A 42 4.39 -6.15 5.56
C THR A 42 5.23 -7.39 5.27
N SER A 43 6.23 -7.64 6.12
CA SER A 43 7.01 -8.88 6.10
C SER A 43 6.32 -10.06 6.77
N ASN A 44 5.14 -9.83 7.37
CA ASN A 44 4.38 -10.88 8.04
C ASN A 44 3.92 -11.92 7.03
N CYS A 45 3.95 -13.18 7.46
CA CYS A 45 3.37 -14.29 6.70
C CYS A 45 1.85 -14.12 6.64
N PHE A 46 1.27 -14.22 5.44
CA PHE A 46 -0.17 -14.20 5.23
C PHE A 46 -0.61 -15.38 4.35
N GLU A 47 -1.87 -15.79 4.49
CA GLU A 47 -2.48 -16.87 3.71
C GLU A 47 -3.23 -16.26 2.52
N GLU A 48 -3.12 -16.90 1.37
CA GLU A 48 -3.87 -16.61 0.14
C GLU A 48 -4.41 -17.94 -0.42
N ASP A 49 -5.32 -17.88 -1.39
CA ASP A 49 -6.10 -19.03 -1.88
C ASP A 49 -5.25 -20.27 -2.20
N ASP A 50 -4.01 -20.09 -2.67
CA ASP A 50 -3.12 -21.16 -3.12
C ASP A 50 -1.85 -21.34 -2.26
N GLY A 51 -1.75 -20.69 -1.09
CA GLY A 51 -0.59 -20.91 -0.21
C GLY A 51 -0.32 -19.82 0.82
N TYR A 52 0.96 -19.72 1.22
CA TYR A 52 1.41 -18.73 2.20
C TYR A 52 2.47 -17.83 1.59
N TRP A 53 2.42 -16.55 1.93
CA TRP A 53 3.16 -15.52 1.25
C TRP A 53 3.73 -14.50 2.23
N ASN A 54 4.81 -13.84 1.85
CA ASN A 54 5.26 -12.63 2.52
C ASN A 54 5.98 -11.69 1.56
N TYR A 55 5.99 -10.40 1.88
CA TYR A 55 6.90 -9.47 1.24
C TYR A 55 8.26 -9.50 1.94
N GLU A 56 9.35 -9.37 1.18
CA GLU A 56 10.71 -9.23 1.70
C GLU A 56 11.49 -8.24 0.84
N ILE A 57 12.40 -7.50 1.47
CA ILE A 57 13.40 -6.75 0.72
C ILE A 57 14.55 -7.70 0.42
N TYR A 58 14.74 -8.04 -0.86
CA TYR A 58 15.84 -8.89 -1.31
C TYR A 58 16.56 -8.22 -2.49
N ASN A 59 17.88 -8.10 -2.41
CA ASN A 59 18.72 -7.48 -3.46
C ASN A 59 18.25 -6.08 -3.93
N ASN A 60 17.85 -5.21 -2.99
CA ASN A 60 17.35 -3.86 -3.29
C ASN A 60 16.10 -3.85 -4.19
N SER A 61 15.30 -4.91 -4.11
CA SER A 61 13.96 -5.00 -4.66
C SER A 61 12.99 -5.47 -3.57
N MET A 62 11.73 -5.07 -3.67
CA MET A 62 10.66 -5.77 -2.98
C MET A 62 10.36 -7.05 -3.74
N THR A 63 10.31 -8.15 -3.01
CA THR A 63 9.96 -9.46 -3.55
C THR A 63 8.78 -10.04 -2.77
N LEU A 64 7.88 -10.68 -3.50
CA LEU A 64 6.82 -11.49 -2.95
C LEU A 64 7.30 -12.95 -2.94
N ASN A 65 7.47 -13.52 -1.76
CA ASN A 65 7.90 -14.91 -1.61
C ASN A 65 6.69 -15.80 -1.33
N SER A 66 6.67 -16.98 -1.94
CA SER A 66 5.70 -18.04 -1.62
C SER A 66 6.31 -19.15 -0.76
N TYR A 67 5.46 -19.81 0.01
CA TYR A 67 5.82 -20.84 0.98
C TYR A 67 4.77 -21.95 1.04
N PRO A 68 5.18 -23.19 1.39
CA PRO A 68 4.27 -24.32 1.49
C PRO A 68 3.47 -24.34 2.79
N ASN A 69 3.80 -23.48 3.76
CA ASN A 69 3.16 -23.47 5.08
C ASN A 69 3.22 -22.09 5.75
N LYS A 70 2.35 -21.91 6.75
CA LYS A 70 2.13 -20.66 7.49
C LYS A 70 3.31 -20.13 8.32
N ASN A 71 4.42 -20.85 8.41
CA ASN A 71 5.58 -20.35 9.14
C ASN A 71 6.41 -19.36 8.31
N CYS A 72 6.26 -19.39 6.97
CA CYS A 72 7.06 -18.61 6.03
C CYS A 72 8.57 -18.64 6.35
N SER A 73 9.11 -19.83 6.58
CA SER A 73 10.52 -19.97 6.92
C SER A 73 11.40 -19.70 5.70
N LYS A 74 12.44 -18.87 5.83
CA LYS A 74 13.29 -18.44 4.69
C LYS A 74 13.97 -19.59 3.94
N ASN A 75 14.17 -20.74 4.58
CA ASN A 75 14.73 -21.94 3.96
C ASN A 75 13.69 -22.80 3.22
N GLU A 76 12.41 -22.41 3.26
CA GLU A 76 11.28 -23.11 2.64
C GLU A 76 10.61 -22.26 1.55
N ILE A 77 11.27 -21.19 1.09
CA ILE A 77 10.79 -20.38 -0.04
C ILE A 77 10.63 -21.29 -1.26
N THR A 78 9.41 -21.38 -1.79
CA THR A 78 9.10 -22.15 -3.00
C THR A 78 9.29 -21.32 -4.26
N ASP A 79 8.99 -20.03 -4.17
CA ASP A 79 9.18 -19.08 -5.28
C ASP A 79 9.46 -17.67 -4.76
N ARG A 80 10.11 -16.87 -5.59
CA ARG A 80 10.46 -15.47 -5.29
C ARG A 80 10.23 -14.60 -6.51
N ASP A 81 9.12 -13.87 -6.48
CA ASP A 81 8.75 -12.91 -7.52
C ASP A 81 9.23 -11.51 -7.16
N GLN A 82 9.84 -10.83 -8.13
CA GLN A 82 10.26 -9.45 -7.94
C GLN A 82 9.11 -8.52 -8.34
N GLU A 83 8.59 -7.78 -7.36
CA GLU A 83 7.48 -6.85 -7.56
C GLU A 83 8.00 -5.49 -8.04
N TRP A 84 8.94 -4.88 -7.31
CA TRP A 84 9.53 -3.60 -7.70
C TRP A 84 10.95 -3.39 -7.21
N LYS A 85 11.65 -2.45 -7.86
CA LYS A 85 12.97 -1.98 -7.40
C LYS A 85 12.80 -0.91 -6.33
N CYS A 86 13.67 -0.94 -5.33
CA CYS A 86 13.58 0.01 -4.23
C CYS A 86 14.07 1.41 -4.61
N ASN A 87 13.37 2.43 -4.11
CA ASN A 87 13.68 3.85 -4.22
C ASN A 87 13.72 4.37 -5.67
N VAL A 88 12.77 3.91 -6.48
CA VAL A 88 12.60 4.36 -7.87
C VAL A 88 11.23 4.96 -8.05
N CYS A 89 11.13 5.97 -8.91
CA CYS A 89 9.86 6.38 -9.49
C CYS A 89 9.64 5.52 -10.73
N ASN A 90 8.49 4.84 -10.79
CA ASN A 90 8.08 4.07 -11.95
C ASN A 90 6.63 4.42 -12.29
N ASP A 91 6.40 4.92 -13.51
CA ASP A 91 5.07 5.30 -14.01
C ASP A 91 4.26 6.20 -13.04
N GLY A 92 4.93 7.20 -12.44
CA GLY A 92 4.30 8.13 -11.48
C GLY A 92 4.01 7.55 -10.09
N THR A 93 4.47 6.31 -9.84
CA THR A 93 4.42 5.67 -8.52
C THR A 93 5.81 5.62 -7.91
N TRP A 94 5.97 6.22 -6.74
CA TRP A 94 7.19 6.13 -5.94
C TRP A 94 7.21 4.80 -5.18
N GLN A 95 8.21 3.98 -5.45
CA GLN A 95 8.36 2.64 -4.90
C GLN A 95 9.48 2.63 -3.87
N GLN A 96 9.14 2.55 -2.59
CA GLN A 96 10.10 2.62 -1.49
C GLN A 96 10.23 1.28 -0.76
N CYS A 97 11.46 0.94 -0.40
CA CYS A 97 11.75 -0.15 0.53
C CYS A 97 12.44 0.38 1.78
N GLY A 98 12.30 -0.37 2.86
CA GLY A 98 12.74 0.04 4.19
C GLY A 98 11.68 0.89 4.88
N ILE A 99 11.71 0.85 6.21
CA ILE A 99 10.97 1.79 7.02
C ILE A 99 11.66 3.14 6.84
N TYR A 100 10.91 4.17 6.47
CA TYR A 100 11.43 5.52 6.61
C TYR A 100 11.51 5.78 8.11
N ASP A 101 12.72 5.77 8.68
CA ASP A 101 12.99 6.30 10.00
C ASP A 101 12.82 7.83 9.93
N ASP A 102 11.58 8.29 9.81
CA ASP A 102 11.28 9.65 10.22
C ASP A 102 11.34 9.66 11.75
N GLY A 103 12.48 10.07 12.31
CA GLY A 103 12.62 10.36 13.73
C GLY A 103 11.68 11.47 14.25
N SER A 104 10.61 11.81 13.54
CA SER A 104 9.64 12.83 13.88
C SER A 104 8.27 12.22 14.23
N ASN A 105 7.96 12.30 15.53
CA ASN A 105 6.57 12.49 15.95
C ASN A 105 6.04 13.79 15.31
N THR A 106 5.43 13.73 14.14
CA THR A 106 4.71 14.88 13.58
C THR A 106 3.36 14.49 13.00
N ASN A 107 2.32 15.00 13.65
CA ASN A 107 0.93 15.05 13.21
C ASN A 107 0.85 15.66 11.79
N GLY A 108 0.72 14.82 10.75
CA GLY A 108 0.50 15.26 9.37
C GLY A 108 -0.99 15.25 9.02
N PHE A 109 -1.58 16.42 8.79
CA PHE A 109 -2.93 16.57 8.25
C PHE A 109 -2.92 16.25 6.75
N VAL A 110 -3.73 15.28 6.31
CA VAL A 110 -3.98 15.00 4.89
C VAL A 110 -5.44 15.32 4.58
N SER A 111 -5.68 16.28 3.68
CA SER A 111 -7.00 16.73 3.26
C SER A 111 -7.34 16.12 1.89
N PHE A 112 -8.29 15.19 1.84
CA PHE A 112 -8.80 14.65 0.57
C PHE A 112 -10.08 15.39 0.15
N LEU A 113 -9.95 16.24 -0.87
CA LEU A 113 -11.08 16.73 -1.66
C LEU A 113 -11.28 15.74 -2.82
N SER A 114 -12.21 14.80 -2.66
CA SER A 114 -12.64 13.91 -3.74
C SER A 114 -14.03 14.34 -4.23
N ILE A 115 -14.11 14.94 -5.42
CA ILE A 115 -15.38 15.14 -6.13
C ILE A 115 -15.26 14.50 -7.51
N ALA A 116 -15.99 13.40 -7.72
CA ALA A 116 -16.69 13.11 -8.98
C ALA A 116 -17.69 11.97 -8.72
N THR A 117 -18.94 12.32 -8.41
CA THR A 117 -20.05 11.37 -8.44
C THR A 117 -20.55 11.23 -9.88
N PHE A 118 -20.43 10.02 -10.44
CA PHE A 118 -21.17 9.62 -11.63
C PHE A 118 -22.65 9.47 -11.25
N SER A 119 -23.48 10.45 -11.60
CA SER A 119 -24.93 10.32 -11.52
C SER A 119 -25.48 9.94 -12.90
N ILE A 120 -25.67 8.63 -13.12
CA ILE A 120 -26.63 8.13 -14.10
C ILE A 120 -28.02 8.55 -13.59
N ILE A 121 -28.74 9.29 -14.44
CA ILE A 121 -30.05 9.88 -14.12
C ILE A 121 -31.09 8.77 -13.91
N LEU A 122 -31.58 8.74 -12.66
CA LEU A 122 -32.90 8.42 -12.10
C LEU A 122 -33.79 7.28 -12.68
N PRO A 123 -34.46 6.52 -11.78
CA PRO A 123 -35.49 5.56 -12.15
C PRO A 123 -36.93 6.08 -11.96
N PHE A 124 -37.86 5.46 -12.71
CA PHE A 124 -39.30 5.28 -12.50
C PHE A 124 -40.36 6.39 -12.78
N LEU A 125 -41.35 5.94 -13.58
CA LEU A 125 -42.81 6.20 -13.56
C LEU A 125 -43.41 7.39 -14.34
N LEU A 126 -43.98 7.06 -15.50
CA LEU A 126 -45.38 7.31 -15.85
C LEU A 126 -45.93 6.12 -16.65
#